data_AF-A0A2V5SKA2-F1
#
_entry.id   AF-A0A2V5SKA2-F1
#
_cell.length_a   1.000
_cell.length_b   1.000
_cell.length_c   1.000
_cell.angle_alpha   90.00
_cell.angle_beta   90.00
_cell.angle_gamma   90.00
#
_symmetry.space_group_name_H-M   'P 1'
#
loop_
_entity.id
_entity.type
_entity.pdbx_description
1 polymer ?
#
loop_
_entity_poly.entity_id
_entity_poly.type
_entity_poly.pdbx_seq_one_letter_code
_entity_poly.pdbx_strand_id
1 'polypeptide(L)'
;MDIPRAAFVPGLIAGIISVFTSWLWMGVIFHRYQRSTPEIWRAEGPRNYALSSLVRVLSAIAIAVLYVFVARFHVGWFSGGIVGAFRFAAVIWMAMAAPVAIESAIYIRMHSMIVLGQVIDWLTTSILACVITAWWIRS
;
A
#
# COMPACT_ATOMS: atom_id res chain seq x y z
N MET A 1 -5.76 21.50 -12.66
CA MET A 1 -6.41 20.21 -12.39
C MET A 1 -7.03 20.23 -10.99
N ASP A 2 -8.27 19.82 -10.78
CA ASP A 2 -8.89 19.82 -9.44
C ASP A 2 -8.37 18.66 -8.58
N ILE A 3 -8.39 18.79 -7.25
CA ILE A 3 -7.85 17.79 -6.30
C ILE A 3 -8.43 16.38 -6.55
N PRO A 4 -9.77 16.21 -6.72
CA PRO A 4 -10.34 14.88 -6.95
C PRO A 4 -9.79 14.23 -8.21
N ARG A 5 -9.65 14.97 -9.31
CA ARG A 5 -9.12 14.43 -10.57
C ARG A 5 -7.63 14.12 -10.45
N ALA A 6 -6.86 14.99 -9.79
CA ALA A 6 -5.42 14.83 -9.59
C ALA A 6 -5.05 13.64 -8.69
N ALA A 7 -5.97 13.16 -7.86
CA ALA A 7 -5.73 12.03 -6.97
C ALA A 7 -6.41 10.74 -7.45
N PHE A 8 -7.66 10.82 -7.90
CA PHE A 8 -8.49 9.65 -8.17
C PHE A 8 -7.95 8.78 -9.31
N VAL A 9 -7.61 9.40 -10.45
CA VAL A 9 -7.09 8.66 -11.62
C VAL A 9 -5.76 7.98 -11.32
N PRO A 10 -4.70 8.68 -10.87
CA PRO A 10 -3.44 8.01 -10.56
C PRO A 10 -3.56 7.05 -9.37
N GLY A 11 -4.41 7.35 -8.38
CA GLY A 11 -4.68 6.46 -7.25
C GLY A 11 -5.37 5.16 -7.67
N LEU A 12 -6.31 5.21 -8.61
CA LEU A 12 -6.96 4.02 -9.18
C LEU A 12 -5.96 3.17 -9.96
N ILE A 13 -5.12 3.80 -10.80
CA ILE A 13 -4.06 3.12 -11.55
C ILE A 13 -3.10 2.43 -10.57
N ALA A 14 -2.61 3.15 -9.55
CA ALA A 14 -1.77 2.60 -8.51
C ALA A 14 -2.44 1.45 -7.76
N GLY A 15 -3.73 1.59 -7.45
CA GLY A 15 -4.54 0.55 -6.82
C GLY A 15 -4.59 -0.74 -7.64
N ILE A 16 -4.89 -0.64 -8.93
CA ILE A 16 -4.94 -1.80 -9.83
C ILE A 16 -3.57 -2.49 -9.91
N ILE A 17 -2.50 -1.72 -10.13
CA ILE A 17 -1.13 -2.25 -10.18
C ILE A 17 -0.77 -2.93 -8.86
N SER A 18 -1.14 -2.30 -7.74
CA SER A 18 -0.84 -2.84 -6.43
C SER A 18 -1.47 -4.22 -6.25
N VAL A 19 -2.70 -4.47 -6.74
CA VAL A 19 -3.36 -5.79 -6.65
C VAL A 19 -2.44 -6.90 -7.13
N PHE A 20 -1.80 -6.70 -8.28
CA PHE A 20 -0.83 -7.64 -8.84
C PHE A 20 0.46 -7.74 -8.04
N THR A 21 1.01 -6.62 -7.54
CA THR A 21 2.25 -6.68 -6.74
C THR A 21 2.05 -7.41 -5.42
N SER A 22 0.89 -7.28 -4.80
CA SER A 22 0.57 -8.04 -3.59
C SER A 22 0.29 -9.50 -3.86
N TRP A 23 -0.32 -9.83 -5.00
CA TRP A 23 -0.39 -11.23 -5.41
C TRP A 23 1.03 -11.81 -5.56
N LEU A 24 1.97 -11.07 -6.14
CA LEU A 24 3.38 -11.47 -6.20
C LEU A 24 3.98 -11.64 -4.79
N TRP A 25 3.79 -10.68 -3.88
CA TRP A 25 4.34 -10.77 -2.53
C TRP A 25 3.68 -11.89 -1.71
N MET A 26 2.37 -11.82 -1.52
CA MET A 26 1.62 -12.66 -0.59
C MET A 26 1.15 -13.97 -1.19
N GLY A 27 0.85 -14.00 -2.49
CA GLY A 27 0.38 -15.19 -3.22
C GLY A 27 1.50 -16.04 -3.81
N VAL A 28 2.71 -15.48 -3.99
CA VAL A 28 3.86 -16.22 -4.57
C VAL A 28 5.04 -16.27 -3.61
N ILE A 29 5.68 -15.14 -3.31
CA ILE A 29 6.98 -15.10 -2.60
C ILE A 29 6.85 -15.60 -1.16
N PHE A 30 5.86 -15.06 -0.42
CA PHE A 30 5.67 -15.35 0.99
C PHE A 30 4.58 -16.39 1.26
N HIS A 31 3.82 -16.82 0.24
CA HIS A 31 2.70 -17.75 0.38
C HIS A 31 3.08 -19.05 1.08
N ARG A 32 4.29 -19.57 0.81
CA ARG A 32 4.77 -20.82 1.41
C ARG A 32 4.77 -20.81 2.94
N TYR A 33 4.96 -19.64 3.56
CA TYR A 33 5.04 -19.50 5.01
C TYR A 33 3.66 -19.53 5.68
N GLN A 34 2.56 -19.42 4.93
CA GLN A 34 1.22 -19.58 5.49
C GLN A 34 1.01 -21.00 6.03
N ARG A 35 1.60 -22.00 5.36
CA ARG A 35 1.56 -23.41 5.78
C ARG A 35 2.22 -23.69 7.12
N SER A 36 3.07 -22.78 7.61
CA SER A 36 3.72 -22.92 8.92
C SER A 36 2.80 -22.57 10.09
N THR A 37 1.70 -21.88 9.84
CA THR A 37 0.71 -21.47 10.85
C THR A 37 -0.71 -21.66 10.28
N PRO A 38 -1.13 -22.88 9.91
CA PRO A 38 -2.40 -23.12 9.22
C PRO A 38 -3.63 -22.70 10.04
N GLU A 39 -3.53 -22.75 11.37
CA GLU A 39 -4.60 -22.46 12.31
C GLU A 39 -5.10 -21.00 12.29
N ILE A 40 -4.29 -20.07 11.76
CA ILE A 40 -4.66 -18.64 11.69
C ILE A 40 -5.34 -18.26 10.36
N TRP A 41 -5.25 -19.11 9.33
CA TRP A 41 -5.73 -18.77 7.99
C TRP A 41 -7.19 -19.18 7.80
N ARG A 42 -8.00 -18.24 7.32
CA ARG A 42 -9.35 -18.56 6.84
C ARG A 42 -9.25 -19.24 5.48
N ALA A 43 -10.25 -20.06 5.15
CA ALA A 43 -10.39 -20.61 3.82
C ALA A 43 -10.39 -19.49 2.77
N GLU A 44 -9.47 -19.57 1.81
CA GLU A 44 -9.37 -18.61 0.72
C GLU A 44 -10.50 -18.84 -0.29
N GLY A 45 -11.05 -17.77 -0.82
CA GLY A 45 -12.16 -17.84 -1.76
C GLY A 45 -12.35 -16.54 -2.53
N PRO A 46 -13.12 -16.57 -3.64
CA PRO A 46 -13.24 -15.42 -4.55
C PRO A 46 -13.66 -14.12 -3.86
N ARG A 47 -14.56 -14.23 -2.88
CA ARG A 47 -15.02 -13.10 -2.07
C ARG A 47 -13.90 -12.45 -1.25
N ASN A 48 -12.99 -13.25 -0.68
CA ASN A 48 -11.89 -12.73 0.14
C ASN A 48 -10.89 -11.96 -0.73
N TYR A 49 -10.57 -12.49 -1.92
CA TYR A 49 -9.69 -11.79 -2.86
C TYR A 49 -10.32 -10.51 -3.42
N ALA A 50 -11.61 -10.53 -3.74
CA ALA A 50 -12.34 -9.34 -4.20
C ALA A 50 -12.34 -8.23 -3.15
N LEU A 51 -12.66 -8.58 -1.89
CA LEU A 51 -12.64 -7.62 -0.79
C LEU A 51 -11.22 -7.09 -0.51
N SER A 52 -10.21 -7.96 -0.50
CA SER A 52 -8.81 -7.54 -0.32
C SER A 52 -8.37 -6.59 -1.43
N SER A 53 -8.71 -6.89 -2.69
CA SER A 53 -8.39 -6.05 -3.84
C SER A 53 -9.09 -4.69 -3.75
N LEU A 54 -10.38 -4.68 -3.39
CA LEU A 54 -11.15 -3.45 -3.22
C LEU A 54 -10.56 -2.56 -2.13
N VAL A 55 -10.28 -3.12 -0.94
CA VAL A 55 -9.64 -2.39 0.16
C VAL A 55 -8.35 -1.76 -0.31
N ARG A 56 -7.54 -2.50 -1.06
CA ARG A 56 -6.25 -2.00 -1.56
C ARG A 56 -6.39 -0.85 -2.55
N VAL A 57 -7.32 -0.96 -3.50
CA VAL A 57 -7.61 0.12 -4.46
C VAL A 57 -8.07 1.37 -3.72
N LEU A 58 -8.97 1.23 -2.75
CA LEU A 58 -9.43 2.35 -1.93
C LEU A 58 -8.30 2.98 -1.11
N SER A 59 -7.42 2.16 -0.52
CA SER A 59 -6.24 2.64 0.19
C SER A 59 -5.28 3.41 -0.73
N ALA A 60 -5.01 2.91 -1.93
CA ALA A 60 -4.15 3.59 -2.90
C ALA A 60 -4.73 4.95 -3.33
N ILE A 61 -6.05 5.02 -3.55
CA ILE A 61 -6.75 6.28 -3.81
C ILE A 61 -6.63 7.23 -2.61
N ALA A 62 -6.85 6.75 -1.38
CA ALA A 62 -6.74 7.57 -0.18
C ALA A 62 -5.31 8.12 0.02
N ILE A 63 -4.28 7.28 -0.17
CA ILE A 63 -2.87 7.71 -0.10
C ILE A 63 -2.58 8.75 -1.19
N ALA A 64 -3.06 8.54 -2.42
CA ALA A 64 -2.92 9.51 -3.50
C ALA A 64 -3.57 10.85 -3.16
N VAL A 65 -4.78 10.84 -2.57
CA VAL A 65 -5.46 12.06 -2.11
C VAL A 65 -4.59 12.80 -1.09
N LEU A 66 -4.13 12.11 -0.05
CA LEU A 66 -3.26 12.71 0.98
C LEU A 66 -1.98 13.29 0.38
N TYR A 67 -1.35 12.56 -0.55
CA TYR A 67 -0.15 13.04 -1.22
C TYR A 67 -0.43 14.28 -2.09
N VAL A 68 -1.55 14.36 -2.81
CA VAL A 68 -1.91 15.56 -3.58
C VAL A 68 -2.07 16.78 -2.66
N PHE A 69 -2.67 16.63 -1.48
CA PHE A 69 -2.72 17.71 -0.49
C PHE A 69 -1.32 18.16 -0.10
N VAL A 70 -0.46 17.23 0.32
CA VAL A 70 0.92 17.52 0.72
C VAL A 70 1.74 18.19 -0.40
N ALA A 71 1.59 17.71 -1.64
CA ALA A 71 2.28 18.25 -2.80
C ALA A 71 1.81 19.67 -3.16
N ARG A 72 0.49 19.93 -3.13
CA ARG A 72 -0.08 21.24 -3.50
C ARG A 72 0.17 22.32 -2.45
N PHE A 73 0.16 21.96 -1.18
CA PHE A 73 0.45 22.90 -0.10
C PHE A 73 1.96 23.10 0.11
N HIS A 74 2.80 22.57 -0.79
CA HIS A 74 4.25 22.67 -0.74
C HIS A 74 4.83 22.35 0.64
N VAL A 75 4.31 21.29 1.28
CA VAL A 75 4.71 20.91 2.64
C VAL A 75 6.18 20.51 2.61
N GLY A 76 7.04 21.40 3.12
CA GLY A 76 8.51 21.43 2.99
C GLY A 76 9.17 20.11 2.58
N TRP A 77 9.45 19.25 3.55
CA TRP A 77 10.21 17.99 3.36
C TRP A 77 9.69 17.06 2.26
N PHE A 78 8.39 17.13 1.96
CA PHE A 78 7.68 16.31 0.97
C PHE A 78 7.51 16.98 -0.41
N SER A 79 7.87 18.26 -0.55
CA SER A 79 7.69 19.05 -1.78
C SER A 79 8.72 18.77 -2.89
N GLY A 80 9.72 17.93 -2.65
CA GLY A 80 10.83 17.65 -3.58
C GLY A 80 10.51 16.73 -4.77
N GLY A 81 9.32 16.85 -5.37
CA GLY A 81 8.89 16.01 -6.50
C GLY A 81 8.91 14.52 -6.18
N ILE A 82 9.56 13.70 -7.02
CA ILE A 82 9.63 12.25 -6.86
C ILE A 82 10.30 11.82 -5.54
N VAL A 83 11.32 12.55 -5.10
CA VAL A 83 12.00 12.29 -3.83
C VAL A 83 11.05 12.58 -2.67
N GLY A 84 10.26 13.66 -2.79
CA GLY A 84 9.19 13.98 -1.86
C GLY A 84 8.11 12.89 -1.78
N ALA A 85 7.76 12.28 -2.92
CA ALA A 85 6.84 11.15 -3.01
C ALA A 85 7.34 9.92 -2.25
N PHE A 86 8.62 9.54 -2.41
CA PHE A 86 9.22 8.44 -1.66
C PHE A 86 9.25 8.71 -0.15
N ARG A 87 9.60 9.93 0.27
CA ARG A 87 9.58 10.32 1.68
C ARG A 87 8.17 10.23 2.26
N PHE A 88 7.17 10.74 1.54
CA PHE A 88 5.79 10.67 1.99
C PHE A 88 5.28 9.22 2.05
N ALA A 89 5.58 8.41 1.03
CA ALA A 89 5.27 6.98 1.01
C ALA A 89 5.86 6.24 2.21
N ALA A 90 7.13 6.51 2.54
CA ALA A 90 7.78 5.92 3.71
C ALA A 90 7.11 6.36 5.01
N VAL A 91 6.78 7.64 5.17
CA VAL A 91 6.16 8.16 6.39
C VAL A 91 4.75 7.59 6.59
N ILE A 92 3.90 7.60 5.56
CA ILE A 92 2.53 7.07 5.70
C ILE A 92 2.53 5.56 5.94
N TRP A 93 3.46 4.83 5.31
CA TRP A 93 3.66 3.41 5.56
C TRP A 93 4.11 3.13 7.00
N MET A 94 5.10 3.87 7.51
CA MET A 94 5.55 3.75 8.90
C MET A 94 4.48 4.16 9.92
N ALA A 95 3.63 5.11 9.57
CA ALA A 95 2.58 5.60 10.47
C ALA A 95 1.37 4.64 10.54
N MET A 96 1.11 3.85 9.50
CA MET A 96 -0.12 3.07 9.39
C MET A 96 0.15 1.58 9.19
N ALA A 97 0.71 1.19 8.04
CA ALA A 97 0.73 -0.21 7.64
C ALA A 97 1.78 -1.04 8.38
N ALA A 98 2.99 -0.50 8.54
CA ALA A 98 4.06 -1.18 9.26
C ALA A 98 3.69 -1.49 10.72
N PRO A 99 3.22 -0.53 11.54
CA PRO A 99 2.90 -0.80 12.94
C PRO A 99 1.73 -1.77 13.07
N VAL A 100 0.67 -1.65 12.26
CA VAL A 100 -0.46 -2.59 12.30
C VAL A 100 -0.02 -4.02 11.97
N ALA A 101 0.83 -4.21 10.95
CA ALA A 101 1.34 -5.53 10.60
C ALA A 101 2.24 -6.10 11.71
N ILE A 102 3.15 -5.30 12.25
CA ILE A 102 4.06 -5.71 13.34
C ILE A 102 3.28 -6.02 14.62
N GLU A 103 2.34 -5.16 15.00
CA GLU A 103 1.51 -5.34 16.19
C GLU A 103 0.66 -6.61 16.06
N SER A 104 0.11 -6.88 14.88
CA SER A 104 -0.63 -8.13 14.63
C SER A 104 0.25 -9.37 14.87
N ALA A 105 1.55 -9.29 14.60
CA ALA A 105 2.49 -10.38 14.84
C ALA A 105 2.85 -10.59 16.32
N ILE A 106 2.63 -9.58 17.18
CA ILE A 106 2.84 -9.69 18.62
C ILE A 106 1.72 -10.55 19.24
N TYR A 107 0.49 -10.36 18.78
CA TYR A 107 -0.69 -11.01 19.35
C TYR A 107 -1.11 -12.28 18.63
N ILE A 108 -0.90 -12.35 17.32
CA ILE A 108 -1.24 -13.50 16.48
C ILE A 108 0.03 -14.29 16.23
N ARG A 109 -0.03 -15.61 16.40
CA ARG A 109 1.07 -16.52 16.07
C ARG A 109 1.25 -16.61 14.57
N MET A 110 1.81 -15.56 13.98
CA MET A 110 2.05 -15.42 12.55
C MET A 110 3.53 -15.63 12.26
N HIS A 111 3.84 -16.41 11.23
CA HIS A 111 5.23 -16.65 10.84
C HIS A 111 5.90 -15.31 10.44
N SER A 112 7.09 -15.02 10.96
CA SER A 112 7.77 -13.72 10.77
C SER A 112 7.93 -13.30 9.30
N MET A 113 8.15 -14.26 8.40
CA MET A 113 8.24 -13.98 6.97
C MET A 113 6.91 -13.54 6.33
N ILE A 114 5.76 -13.94 6.88
CA ILE A 114 4.45 -13.43 6.44
C ILE A 114 4.31 -11.96 6.83
N VAL A 115 4.72 -11.63 8.05
CA VAL A 115 4.71 -10.26 8.56
C VAL A 115 5.62 -9.37 7.71
N LEU A 116 6.84 -9.83 7.43
CA LEU A 116 7.76 -9.16 6.51
C LEU A 116 7.12 -8.95 5.12
N GLY A 117 6.46 -9.99 4.59
CA GLY A 117 5.73 -9.91 3.33
C GLY A 117 4.65 -8.84 3.34
N GLN A 118 3.82 -8.79 4.38
CA GLN A 118 2.78 -7.77 4.54
C GLN A 118 3.38 -6.36 4.64
N VAL A 119 4.46 -6.21 5.40
CA VAL A 119 5.16 -4.93 5.57
C VAL A 119 5.71 -4.43 4.24
N ILE A 120 6.35 -5.29 3.45
CA ILE A 120 6.89 -4.96 2.11
C ILE A 120 5.77 -4.69 1.11
N ASP A 121 4.68 -5.47 1.15
CA ASP A 121 3.54 -5.32 0.26
C ASP A 121 2.87 -3.95 0.42
N TRP A 122 2.62 -3.56 1.67
CA TRP A 122 2.07 -2.24 1.95
C TRP A 122 3.02 -1.09 1.64
N LEU A 123 4.33 -1.27 1.86
CA LEU A 123 5.34 -0.29 1.41
C LEU A 123 5.28 -0.11 -0.11
N THR A 124 5.21 -1.20 -0.85
CA THR A 124 5.09 -1.19 -2.32
C THR A 124 3.84 -0.44 -2.75
N THR A 125 2.70 -0.69 -2.09
CA THR A 125 1.43 0.00 -2.36
C THR A 125 1.53 1.51 -2.10
N SER A 126 2.13 1.92 -0.98
CA SER A 126 2.34 3.33 -0.66
C SER A 126 3.27 4.02 -1.66
N ILE A 127 4.35 3.36 -2.08
CA ILE A 127 5.27 3.86 -3.10
C ILE A 127 4.54 4.04 -4.43
N LEU A 128 3.81 3.03 -4.90
CA LEU A 128 3.06 3.09 -6.16
C LEU A 128 2.09 4.27 -6.16
N ALA A 129 1.29 4.40 -5.09
CA ALA A 129 0.33 5.49 -4.97
C ALA A 129 1.01 6.87 -5.04
N CYS A 130 2.08 7.09 -4.27
CA CYS A 130 2.74 8.40 -4.25
C CYS A 130 3.50 8.70 -5.54
N VAL A 131 4.23 7.73 -6.10
CA VAL A 131 5.07 7.90 -7.28
C VAL A 131 4.22 8.13 -8.54
N ILE A 132 3.18 7.32 -8.74
CA ILE A 132 2.28 7.47 -9.89
C ILE A 132 1.55 8.81 -9.81
N THR A 133 1.07 9.20 -8.62
CA THR A 133 0.45 10.51 -8.42
C THR A 133 1.44 11.65 -8.64
N ALA A 134 2.67 11.56 -8.15
CA ALA A 134 3.71 12.59 -8.36
C ALA A 134 4.05 12.77 -9.84
N TRP A 135 4.13 11.68 -10.59
CA TRP A 135 4.35 11.72 -12.02
C TRP A 135 3.14 12.31 -12.76
N TRP A 136 1.93 11.94 -12.35
CA TRP A 136 0.68 12.42 -12.93
C TRP A 136 0.48 13.92 -12.75
N ILE A 137 0.74 14.48 -11.56
CA ILE A 137 0.56 15.92 -11.29
C ILE A 137 1.66 16.79 -11.91
N ARG A 138 2.79 16.19 -12.32
CA ARG A 138 3.88 16.87 -13.03
C ARG A 138 3.65 16.93 -14.55
N SER A 139 2.90 15.97 -15.09
CA SER A 139 2.58 15.85 -16.52
C SER A 139 1.47 16.81 -16.90
#